data_AF-A0A9D5MQI8-F1
#
_entry.id   AF-A0A9D5MQI8-F1
#
_cell.length_a   1.000
_cell.length_b   1.000
_cell.length_c   1.000
_cell.angle_alpha   90.00
_cell.angle_beta   90.00
_cell.angle_gamma   90.00
#
_symmetry.space_group_name_H-M   'P 1'
#
loop_
_entity.id
_entity.type
_entity.pdbx_description
1 polymer ?
#
loop_
_entity_poly.entity_id
_entity_poly.type
_entity_poly.pdbx_seq_one_letter_code
_entity_poly.pdbx_strand_id
1 'polypeptide(L)'
;MIDLMFYANKHGEEISMNCREFQLLMKDFVFHEIKDEDALADAIAHIKSCKSCYEELELYYILNVGLEEIERDEVNTYDFKGQLDEIIGKYCFDLRLCRVVKGVNHCATVCAFWILSAFLLLQFLLWFVNI
;
A
#
# COMPACT_ATOMS: atom_id res chain seq x y z
N MET A 1 -8.39 -5.54 -8.97
CA MET A 1 -9.67 -4.99 -8.48
C MET A 1 -10.17 -5.79 -7.27
N ILE A 2 -10.05 -7.12 -7.30
CA ILE A 2 -10.47 -8.04 -6.22
C ILE A 2 -9.64 -7.84 -4.92
N ASP A 3 -8.32 -7.61 -5.02
CA ASP A 3 -7.46 -7.45 -3.82
C ASP A 3 -7.77 -6.18 -2.99
N LEU A 4 -8.23 -5.11 -3.64
CA LEU A 4 -8.60 -3.87 -2.98
C LEU A 4 -9.93 -4.00 -2.23
N MET A 5 -10.87 -4.80 -2.76
CA MET A 5 -12.11 -5.12 -2.07
C MET A 5 -11.88 -6.03 -0.87
N PHE A 6 -10.95 -6.99 -0.98
CA PHE A 6 -10.61 -7.88 0.15
C PHE A 6 -9.87 -7.15 1.27
N TYR A 7 -9.03 -6.17 0.92
CA TYR A 7 -8.37 -5.28 1.90
C TYR A 7 -9.37 -4.34 2.59
N ALA A 8 -10.25 -3.68 1.84
CA ALA A 8 -11.34 -2.87 2.40
C ALA A 8 -12.27 -3.70 3.31
N ASN A 9 -12.45 -4.99 3.02
CA ASN A 9 -13.26 -5.90 3.82
C ASN A 9 -12.53 -6.41 5.08
N LYS A 10 -11.19 -6.52 5.07
CA LYS A 10 -10.38 -6.89 6.25
C LYS A 10 -10.30 -5.76 7.28
N HIS A 11 -10.42 -4.50 6.86
CA HIS A 11 -10.54 -3.30 7.70
C HIS A 11 -12.00 -2.85 7.95
N GLY A 12 -12.99 -3.67 7.54
CA GLY A 12 -14.41 -3.37 7.68
C GLY A 12 -14.94 -3.25 9.12
N GLU A 13 -14.10 -3.42 10.14
CA GLU A 13 -14.50 -3.28 11.55
C GLU A 13 -13.59 -2.38 12.40
N GLU A 14 -12.61 -1.66 11.83
CA GLU A 14 -11.86 -0.66 12.60
C GLU A 14 -11.42 0.54 11.73
N ILE A 15 -12.19 1.63 11.86
CA ILE A 15 -11.91 3.03 11.51
C ILE A 15 -11.65 3.29 10.01
N SER A 16 -12.67 3.81 9.31
CA SER A 16 -12.41 4.60 8.10
C SER A 16 -11.50 5.76 8.51
N MET A 17 -10.25 5.75 8.05
CA MET A 17 -9.30 6.83 8.33
C MET A 17 -10.01 8.18 8.13
N ASN A 18 -9.95 9.04 9.14
CA ASN A 18 -10.70 10.29 9.15
C ASN A 18 -9.90 11.42 8.47
N CYS A 19 -10.58 12.51 8.10
CA CYS A 19 -9.93 13.64 7.41
C CYS A 19 -8.76 14.22 8.22
N ARG A 20 -8.84 14.22 9.56
CA ARG A 20 -7.80 14.77 10.44
C ARG A 20 -6.55 13.89 10.47
N GLU A 21 -6.73 12.58 10.51
CA GLU A 21 -5.63 11.61 10.40
C GLU A 21 -4.93 11.74 9.05
N PHE A 22 -5.71 11.84 7.96
CA PHE A 22 -5.15 12.08 6.64
C PHE A 22 -4.36 13.38 6.57
N GLN A 23 -4.90 14.49 7.10
CA GLN A 23 -4.22 15.79 7.13
C GLN A 23 -2.88 15.76 7.88
N LEU A 24 -2.76 14.94 8.93
CA LEU A 24 -1.49 14.76 9.64
C LEU A 24 -0.49 13.95 8.81
N LEU A 25 -0.97 12.93 8.08
CA LEU A 25 -0.18 12.08 7.20
C LEU A 25 0.12 12.71 5.83
N MET A 26 -0.55 13.81 5.48
CA MET A 26 -0.48 14.47 4.19
C MET A 26 0.94 14.88 3.80
N LYS A 27 1.74 15.36 4.77
CA LYS A 27 3.14 15.74 4.51
C LYS A 27 3.97 14.52 4.14
N ASP A 28 3.87 13.47 4.95
CA ASP A 28 4.59 12.21 4.76
C ASP A 28 4.15 11.53 3.46
N PHE A 29 2.88 11.70 3.07
CA PHE A 29 2.33 11.24 1.79
C PHE A 29 3.01 11.92 0.60
N VAL A 30 3.13 13.25 0.61
CA VAL A 30 3.79 14.02 -0.47
C VAL A 30 5.28 13.68 -0.56
N PHE A 31 5.98 13.57 0.57
CA PHE A 31 7.41 13.28 0.62
C PHE A 31 7.77 11.79 0.49
N HIS A 32 6.78 10.92 0.25
CA HIS A 32 6.99 9.48 0.13
C HIS A 32 7.59 8.83 1.41
N GLU A 33 7.31 9.39 2.58
CA GLU A 33 7.87 8.95 3.87
C GLU A 33 6.97 7.95 4.62
N ILE A 34 5.79 7.64 4.10
CA ILE A 34 4.90 6.62 4.70
C ILE A 34 5.51 5.22 4.46
N LYS A 35 6.19 4.70 5.50
CA LYS A 35 6.79 3.35 5.50
C LYS A 35 5.78 2.23 5.76
N ASP A 36 4.65 2.58 6.36
CA ASP A 36 3.58 1.63 6.66
C ASP A 36 2.66 1.47 5.43
N GLU A 37 2.71 0.29 4.82
CA GLU A 37 1.92 -0.05 3.63
C GLU A 37 0.40 -0.01 3.89
N ASP A 38 -0.03 -0.29 5.12
CA ASP A 38 -1.44 -0.30 5.46
C ASP A 38 -1.95 1.13 5.69
N ALA A 39 -1.18 1.96 6.39
CA ALA A 39 -1.48 3.39 6.51
C ALA A 39 -1.51 4.12 5.15
N LEU A 40 -0.61 3.75 4.23
CA LEU A 40 -0.60 4.30 2.87
C LEU A 40 -1.85 3.87 2.07
N ALA A 41 -2.26 2.61 2.20
CA ALA A 41 -3.46 2.12 1.52
C ALA A 41 -4.74 2.79 2.04
N ASP A 42 -4.82 3.02 3.35
CA ASP A 42 -5.95 3.70 3.98
C ASP A 42 -5.99 5.18 3.57
N ALA A 43 -4.82 5.84 3.48
CA ALA A 43 -4.67 7.18 2.92
C ALA A 43 -5.21 7.28 1.48
N ILE A 44 -4.82 6.34 0.62
CA ILE A 44 -5.27 6.29 -0.78
C ILE A 44 -6.78 6.01 -0.88
N ALA A 45 -7.32 5.15 -0.02
CA ALA A 45 -8.76 4.87 0.03
C ALA A 45 -9.57 6.11 0.47
N HIS A 46 -9.03 6.88 1.43
CA HIS A 46 -9.67 8.10 1.91
C HIS A 46 -9.66 9.21 0.84
N ILE A 47 -8.54 9.53 0.21
CA ILE A 47 -8.52 10.58 -0.84
C ILE A 47 -9.36 10.23 -2.07
N LYS A 48 -9.56 8.94 -2.34
CA LYS A 48 -10.48 8.47 -3.40
C LYS A 48 -11.95 8.65 -3.05
N SER A 49 -12.30 8.64 -1.77
CA SER A 49 -13.68 8.78 -1.29
C SER A 49 -14.02 10.19 -0.81
N CYS A 50 -13.03 10.95 -0.33
CA CYS A 50 -13.15 12.29 0.21
C CYS A 50 -12.51 13.32 -0.72
N LYS A 51 -13.35 14.02 -1.48
CA LYS A 51 -12.92 15.07 -2.42
C LYS A 51 -12.23 16.25 -1.73
N SER A 52 -12.70 16.63 -0.53
CA SER A 52 -12.13 17.76 0.23
C SER A 52 -10.66 17.54 0.58
N CYS A 53 -10.30 16.32 0.99
CA CYS A 53 -8.92 15.99 1.35
C CYS A 53 -8.02 15.88 0.11
N TYR A 54 -8.57 15.47 -1.04
CA TYR A 54 -7.85 15.51 -2.31
C TYR A 54 -7.53 16.95 -2.75
N GLU A 55 -8.51 17.86 -2.68
CA GLU A 55 -8.33 19.27 -3.03
C GLU A 55 -7.31 19.96 -2.10
N GLU A 56 -7.30 19.61 -0.81
CA GLU A 56 -6.33 20.14 0.15
C GLU A 56 -4.91 19.59 -0.08
N LEU A 57 -4.81 18.29 -0.42
CA LEU A 57 -3.54 17.67 -0.82
C LEU A 57 -2.97 18.30 -2.10
N GLU A 58 -3.81 18.56 -3.10
CA GLU A 58 -3.45 19.24 -4.35
C GLU A 58 -2.91 20.65 -4.06
N LEU A 59 -3.62 21.42 -3.25
CA LEU A 59 -3.16 22.75 -2.84
C LEU A 59 -1.82 22.70 -2.08
N TYR A 60 -1.67 21.74 -1.15
CA TYR A 60 -0.43 21.56 -0.40
C TYR A 60 0.75 21.19 -1.32
N TYR A 61 0.51 20.35 -2.32
CA TYR A 61 1.51 19.97 -3.32
C TYR A 61 1.96 21.17 -4.16
N ILE A 62 1.01 21.99 -4.66
CA ILE A 62 1.32 23.20 -5.43
C ILE A 62 2.16 24.19 -4.61
N LEU A 63 1.80 24.42 -3.34
CA LEU A 63 2.50 25.39 -2.48
C LEU A 63 3.91 24.94 -2.10
N ASN A 64 4.14 23.65 -1.88
CA ASN A 64 5.43 23.17 -1.36
C ASN A 64 6.36 22.61 -2.45
N VAL A 65 5.81 22.04 -3.52
CA VAL A 65 6.58 21.42 -4.61
C VAL A 65 6.49 22.29 -5.87
N GLY A 66 5.30 22.80 -6.17
CA GLY A 66 5.07 23.57 -7.39
C GLY A 66 5.78 24.92 -7.44
N LEU A 67 5.92 25.62 -6.31
CA LEU A 67 6.56 26.94 -6.29
C LEU A 67 8.09 26.87 -6.50
N GLU A 68 8.77 25.81 -6.06
CA GLU A 68 10.21 25.64 -6.29
C GLU A 68 10.55 25.29 -7.75
N GLU A 69 9.60 24.71 -8.52
CA GLU A 69 9.81 24.34 -9.92
C GLU A 69 9.42 25.45 -10.90
N ILE A 70 8.46 26.32 -10.56
CA ILE A 70 8.06 27.48 -11.37
C ILE A 70 9.22 28.49 -11.52
N GLU A 71 10.11 28.62 -10.53
CA GLU A 71 11.29 29.49 -10.62
C GLU A 71 12.35 29.00 -11.63
N ARG A 72 12.25 27.76 -12.13
CA ARG A 72 13.13 27.19 -13.18
C ARG A 72 12.67 27.45 -14.62
N ASP A 73 11.66 28.29 -14.83
CA ASP A 73 11.29 28.87 -16.13
C ASP A 73 10.73 27.88 -17.18
N GLU A 74 10.05 26.82 -16.76
CA GLU A 74 9.20 25.98 -17.62
C GLU A 74 7.71 26.21 -17.30
N VAL A 75 7.20 27.39 -17.64
CA VAL A 75 5.76 27.70 -17.61
C VAL A 75 5.06 27.03 -18.80
N ASN A 76 4.99 25.70 -18.76
CA ASN A 76 4.23 24.91 -19.72
C ASN A 76 3.16 24.17 -18.92
N THR A 77 1.97 24.78 -18.78
CA THR A 77 0.75 24.19 -18.19
C THR A 77 1.03 23.05 -17.22
N TYR A 78 1.58 23.38 -16.04
CA TYR A 78 2.03 22.39 -15.07
C TYR A 78 0.78 21.68 -14.51
N ASP A 79 0.49 20.49 -15.04
CA ASP A 79 -0.67 19.67 -14.65
C ASP A 79 -0.36 18.95 -13.34
N PHE A 80 -0.34 19.72 -12.24
CA PHE A 80 -0.13 19.24 -10.87
C PHE A 80 -1.05 18.07 -10.52
N LYS A 81 -2.28 18.11 -11.06
CA LYS A 81 -3.28 17.08 -10.89
C LYS A 81 -2.88 15.78 -11.58
N GLY A 82 -2.39 15.87 -12.82
CA GLY A 82 -1.89 14.72 -13.58
C GLY A 82 -0.71 14.01 -12.91
N GLN A 83 0.27 14.77 -12.40
CA GLN A 83 1.41 14.18 -11.68
C GLN A 83 1.00 13.51 -10.36
N LEU A 84 0.09 14.15 -9.62
CA LEU A 84 -0.42 13.58 -8.38
C LEU A 84 -1.20 12.28 -8.63
N ASP A 85 -2.03 12.25 -9.68
CA ASP A 85 -2.76 11.05 -10.08
C ASP A 85 -1.82 9.92 -10.55
N GLU A 86 -0.71 10.25 -11.23
CA GLU A 86 0.32 9.28 -11.61
C GLU A 86 1.05 8.70 -10.38
N ILE A 87 1.43 9.55 -9.43
CA ILE A 87 2.04 9.14 -8.16
C ILE A 87 1.08 8.24 -7.37
N ILE A 88 -0.19 8.63 -7.22
CA ILE A 88 -1.23 7.84 -6.57
C ILE A 88 -1.43 6.49 -7.30
N GLY A 89 -1.39 6.50 -8.64
CA GLY A 89 -1.46 5.31 -9.47
C GLY A 89 -0.29 4.35 -9.23
N LYS A 90 0.92 4.89 -9.16
CA LYS A 90 2.14 4.13 -8.88
C LYS A 90 2.13 3.50 -7.49
N TYR A 91 1.75 4.25 -6.46
CA TYR A 91 1.57 3.70 -5.13
C TYR A 91 0.52 2.60 -5.06
N CYS A 92 -0.59 2.77 -5.78
CA CYS A 92 -1.62 1.74 -5.87
C CYS A 92 -1.10 0.44 -6.55
N PHE A 93 -0.14 0.56 -7.47
CA PHE A 93 0.51 -0.57 -8.12
C PHE A 93 1.55 -1.24 -7.20
N ASP A 94 2.41 -0.45 -6.56
CA ASP A 94 3.44 -0.96 -5.64
C ASP A 94 2.83 -1.66 -4.43
N LEU A 95 1.76 -1.10 -3.85
CA LEU A 95 0.98 -1.78 -2.80
C LEU A 95 0.41 -3.12 -3.27
N ARG A 96 0.02 -3.22 -4.55
CA ARG A 96 -0.47 -4.50 -5.09
C ARG A 96 0.67 -5.51 -5.24
N LEU A 97 1.84 -5.10 -5.71
CA LEU A 97 3.00 -5.98 -5.85
C LEU A 97 3.52 -6.49 -4.50
N CYS A 98 3.77 -5.57 -3.56
CA CYS A 98 4.27 -5.90 -2.21
C CYS A 98 3.30 -6.84 -1.48
N ARG A 99 1.98 -6.66 -1.64
CA ARG A 99 0.97 -7.54 -1.04
C ARG A 99 0.89 -8.92 -1.67
N VAL A 100 0.96 -9.02 -3.01
CA VAL A 100 0.98 -10.33 -3.69
C VAL A 100 2.22 -11.13 -3.28
N VAL A 101 3.38 -10.47 -3.17
CA VAL A 101 4.63 -11.12 -2.75
C VAL A 101 4.55 -11.63 -1.30
N LYS A 102 4.02 -10.84 -0.36
CA LYS A 102 3.87 -11.26 1.04
C LYS A 102 2.87 -12.41 1.21
N GLY A 103 1.74 -12.38 0.49
CA GLY A 103 0.74 -13.45 0.52
C GLY A 103 1.28 -14.78 -0.02
N VAL A 104 2.05 -14.73 -1.11
CA VAL A 104 2.70 -15.92 -1.70
C VAL A 104 3.76 -16.48 -0.76
N ASN A 105 4.57 -15.63 -0.11
CA ASN A 105 5.62 -16.08 0.78
C ASN A 105 5.06 -16.80 2.03
N HIS A 106 3.96 -16.31 2.60
CA HIS A 106 3.35 -16.94 3.77
C HIS A 106 2.73 -18.31 3.45
N CYS A 107 2.07 -18.46 2.30
CA CYS A 107 1.56 -19.76 1.86
C CYS A 107 2.71 -20.73 1.57
N ALA A 108 3.80 -20.26 0.95
CA ALA A 108 4.95 -21.10 0.63
C ALA A 108 5.63 -21.67 1.89
N THR A 109 5.78 -20.87 2.96
CA THR A 109 6.40 -21.32 4.21
C THR A 109 5.55 -22.34 4.94
N VAL A 110 4.22 -22.15 4.99
CA VAL A 110 3.31 -23.12 5.60
C VAL A 110 3.34 -24.45 4.85
N CYS A 111 3.25 -24.43 3.52
CA CYS A 111 3.35 -25.64 2.69
C CYS A 111 4.67 -26.38 2.91
N ALA A 112 5.80 -25.65 2.94
CA ALA A 112 7.11 -26.25 3.18
C ALA A 112 7.20 -26.93 4.55
N PHE A 113 6.63 -26.33 5.60
CA PHE A 113 6.62 -26.91 6.95
C PHE A 113 5.86 -28.24 6.99
N TRP A 114 4.67 -28.31 6.38
CA TRP A 114 3.88 -29.54 6.32
C TRP A 114 4.55 -30.64 5.52
N ILE A 115 5.22 -30.30 4.41
CA ILE A 115 5.98 -31.25 3.60
C ILE A 115 7.13 -31.86 4.41
N LEU A 116 7.89 -31.02 5.12
CA LEU A 116 8.99 -31.48 5.98
C LEU A 116 8.49 -32.37 7.12
N SER A 117 7.39 -31.98 7.76
CA SER A 117 6.77 -32.76 8.84
C SER A 117 6.31 -34.14 8.36
N ALA A 118 5.61 -34.21 7.22
CA ALA A 118 5.16 -35.47 6.64
C ALA A 118 6.34 -36.37 6.24
N PHE A 119 7.42 -35.79 5.70
CA PHE A 119 8.62 -36.52 5.33
C PHE A 119 9.33 -37.13 6.55
N LEU A 120 9.46 -36.37 7.65
CA LEU A 120 10.01 -36.86 8.91
C LEU A 120 9.18 -38.00 9.51
N LEU A 121 7.84 -37.87 9.50
CA LEU A 121 6.94 -38.92 9.96
C LEU A 121 7.06 -40.19 9.13
N LEU A 122 7.21 -40.07 7.81
CA LEU A 122 7.41 -41.22 6.92
C LEU A 122 8.72 -41.95 7.25
N GLN A 123 9.83 -41.23 7.43
CA GLN A 123 11.12 -41.81 7.82
C GLN A 123 11.05 -42.52 9.18
N PHE A 124 10.34 -41.92 10.15
CA PHE A 124 10.14 -42.50 11.46
C PHE A 124 9.32 -43.79 11.42
N LEU A 125 8.24 -43.82 10.63
CA LEU A 125 7.40 -45.00 10.44
C LEU A 125 8.14 -46.13 9.73
N LEU A 126 8.95 -45.82 8.71
CA LEU A 126 9.78 -46.81 8.03
C LEU A 126 10.82 -47.43 8.96
N TRP A 127 11.37 -46.65 9.91
CA TRP A 127 12.29 -47.16 10.92
C TRP A 127 11.58 -48.10 11.91
N PHE A 128 10.38 -47.75 12.37
CA PHE A 128 9.61 -48.56 13.32
C PHE A 128 9.10 -49.88 12.71
N VAL A 129 8.75 -49.89 11.43
CA VAL A 129 8.32 -51.12 10.74
C VAL A 129 9.50 -52.07 10.44
N ASN A 130 10.73 -51.54 10.39
CA ASN A 130 11.94 -52.29 10.07
C ASN A 130 12.73 -52.71 11.32
N ILE A 131 12.15 -52.56 12.52
CA ILE A 131 12.67 -53.04 13.81
C ILE A 131 11.91 -54.30 14.24
#